data_AF-A0A1Y3GBH6-F1
#
_entry.id   AF-A0A1Y3GBH6-F1
#
_cell.length_a   1.000
_cell.length_b   1.000
_cell.length_c   1.000
_cell.angle_alpha   90.00
_cell.angle_beta   90.00
_cell.angle_gamma   90.00
#
_symmetry.space_group_name_H-M   'P 1'
#
loop_
_entity.id
_entity.type
_entity.pdbx_description
1 polymer ?
#
loop_
_entity_poly.entity_id
_entity_poly.type
_entity_poly.pdbx_seq_one_letter_code
_entity_poly.pdbx_strand_id
1 'polypeptide(L)'
;MLHAFNQKGVRRVLCNRHEEHTNNKNEDAITSMVFSPLAFMRAVDAWLVVKTLLGPDLLSDYATRHPNAHEIQLWPNGLKAQARNGDSTSRCEPDLVMQFQFDDIRSLIITWEMKWTWIMATNELLYEIVREQEAIKKAYPRSRRLIVALTQTAGPIKRAGVINIRWTDVHRIAHQLKSETFATPVREWGKQVSTFLEKAKQISFSGFHTLSVEKIKFQFTEQPK
;
A
#
# COMPACT_ATOMS: atom_id res chain seq x y z
N MET A 1 12.26 -3.48 -11.77
CA MET A 1 11.55 -2.59 -12.71
C MET A 1 11.05 -3.32 -13.97
N LEU A 2 11.89 -4.13 -14.64
CA LEU A 2 11.49 -4.89 -15.84
C LEU A 2 10.30 -5.85 -15.64
N HIS A 3 10.20 -6.50 -14.47
CA HIS A 3 9.11 -7.46 -14.17
C HIS A 3 7.72 -6.81 -14.16
N ALA A 4 7.58 -5.63 -13.53
CA ALA A 4 6.34 -4.84 -13.56
C ALA A 4 6.05 -4.29 -14.96
N PHE A 5 7.10 -3.89 -15.69
CA PHE A 5 7.00 -3.34 -17.03
C PHE A 5 6.50 -4.36 -18.07
N ASN A 6 6.99 -5.61 -17.98
CA ASN A 6 6.67 -6.67 -18.94
C ASN A 6 5.43 -7.50 -18.57
N GLN A 7 5.15 -7.75 -17.29
CA GLN A 7 4.05 -8.65 -16.90
C GLN A 7 2.75 -7.95 -16.51
N LYS A 8 2.78 -6.72 -15.95
CA LYS A 8 1.59 -6.10 -15.31
C LYS A 8 1.03 -4.87 -16.05
N GLY A 9 1.39 -4.67 -17.32
CA GLY A 9 0.71 -3.69 -18.19
C GLY A 9 1.03 -2.21 -17.92
N VAL A 10 2.11 -1.92 -17.20
CA VAL A 10 2.56 -0.57 -16.82
C VAL A 10 2.62 0.42 -17.99
N ARG A 11 2.98 -0.02 -19.20
CA ARG A 11 2.98 0.84 -20.40
C ARG A 11 1.64 1.60 -20.56
N ARG A 12 0.52 0.96 -20.23
CA ARG A 12 -0.82 1.57 -20.30
C ARG A 12 -1.02 2.71 -19.30
N VAL A 13 -0.33 2.68 -18.16
CA VAL A 13 -0.39 3.76 -17.15
C VAL A 13 0.42 4.99 -17.58
N LEU A 14 1.48 4.79 -18.38
CA LEU A 14 2.39 5.86 -18.79
C LEU A 14 2.10 6.45 -20.18
N CYS A 15 1.32 5.78 -21.03
CA CYS A 15 0.93 6.30 -22.35
C CYS A 15 -0.20 7.33 -22.23
N ASN A 16 0.01 8.52 -22.82
CA ASN A 16 -1.02 9.55 -22.95
C ASN A 16 -2.05 9.19 -24.03
N ARG A 17 -3.34 9.22 -23.64
CA ARG A 17 -4.58 9.37 -24.45
C ARG A 17 -4.95 8.26 -25.45
N HIS A 18 -6.07 7.58 -25.15
CA HIS A 18 -7.35 7.68 -25.89
C HIS A 18 -8.49 7.34 -24.89
N GLU A 19 -9.57 8.11 -24.92
CA GLU A 19 -10.68 8.08 -23.94
C GLU A 19 -11.49 6.78 -23.91
N GLU A 20 -11.20 5.81 -24.77
CA GLU A 20 -11.94 4.52 -24.85
C GLU A 20 -11.32 3.38 -24.02
N HIS A 21 -10.15 3.61 -23.41
CA HIS A 21 -9.55 2.66 -22.47
C HIS A 21 -9.26 3.38 -21.16
N THR A 22 -10.32 3.59 -20.38
CA THR A 22 -10.20 3.86 -18.94
C THR A 22 -9.24 2.82 -18.36
N ASN A 23 -8.04 3.28 -17.96
CA ASN A 23 -7.09 2.45 -17.25
C ASN A 23 -7.86 1.82 -16.08
N ASN A 24 -8.18 0.53 -16.17
CA ASN A 24 -8.51 -0.27 -15.00
C ASN A 24 -7.28 -0.16 -14.12
N LYS A 25 -7.37 0.76 -13.14
CA LYS A 25 -6.30 1.22 -12.26
C LYS A 25 -5.78 -0.02 -11.55
N ASN A 26 -4.69 -0.58 -12.08
CA ASN A 26 -4.14 -1.84 -11.61
C ASN A 26 -3.36 -1.54 -10.33
N GLU A 27 -4.03 -1.72 -9.19
CA GLU A 27 -3.47 -1.61 -7.84
C GLU A 27 -2.07 -2.23 -7.79
N ASP A 28 -1.93 -3.46 -8.27
CA ASP A 28 -0.66 -4.15 -8.35
C ASP A 28 0.42 -3.41 -9.13
N ALA A 29 0.05 -2.78 -10.24
CA ALA A 29 1.02 -2.06 -11.07
C ALA A 29 1.54 -0.82 -10.34
N ILE A 30 0.67 -0.10 -9.62
CA ILE A 30 1.06 1.08 -8.87
C ILE A 30 1.86 0.69 -7.62
N THR A 31 1.41 -0.31 -6.87
CA THR A 31 2.17 -0.94 -5.79
C THR A 31 3.57 -1.35 -6.24
N SER A 32 3.65 -2.06 -7.37
CA SER A 32 4.93 -2.45 -7.96
C SER A 32 5.82 -1.25 -8.24
N MET A 33 5.27 -0.19 -8.83
CA MET A 33 6.05 0.99 -9.23
C MET A 33 6.59 1.78 -8.05
N VAL A 34 5.80 1.88 -6.99
CA VAL A 34 6.21 2.63 -5.80
C VAL A 34 7.22 1.85 -4.96
N PHE A 35 7.01 0.55 -4.76
CA PHE A 35 7.78 -0.20 -3.76
C PHE A 35 8.90 -1.09 -4.33
N SER A 36 8.80 -1.55 -5.60
CA SER A 36 9.89 -2.37 -6.19
C SER A 36 11.25 -1.67 -6.22
N PRO A 37 11.37 -0.34 -6.46
CA PRO A 37 12.67 0.31 -6.45
C PRO A 37 13.41 0.20 -5.12
N LEU A 38 12.67 0.12 -4.00
CA LEU A 38 13.26 0.03 -2.65
C LEU A 38 14.05 -1.26 -2.46
N ALA A 39 13.68 -2.35 -3.17
CA ALA A 39 14.40 -3.63 -3.10
C ALA A 39 15.83 -3.55 -3.64
N PHE A 40 16.13 -2.56 -4.48
CA PHE A 40 17.44 -2.37 -5.12
C PHE A 40 18.28 -1.26 -4.47
N MET A 41 17.73 -0.56 -3.48
CA MET A 41 18.46 0.45 -2.72
C MET A 41 19.34 -0.21 -1.67
N ARG A 42 20.31 0.53 -1.12
CA ARG A 42 20.97 0.11 0.12
C ARG A 42 19.95 0.10 1.25
N ALA A 43 20.12 -0.79 2.23
CA ALA A 43 19.19 -0.92 3.37
C ALA A 43 18.92 0.42 4.07
N VAL A 44 19.96 1.24 4.27
CA VAL A 44 19.85 2.56 4.91
C VAL A 44 19.01 3.57 4.10
N ASP A 45 19.07 3.50 2.77
CA ASP A 45 18.34 4.41 1.87
C ASP A 45 16.87 3.97 1.77
N ALA A 46 16.62 2.66 1.61
CA ALA A 46 15.26 2.10 1.65
C ALA A 46 14.60 2.38 3.00
N TRP A 47 15.34 2.22 4.09
CA TRP A 47 14.86 2.52 5.43
C TRP A 47 14.52 3.99 5.61
N LEU A 48 15.31 4.91 5.05
CA LEU A 48 15.00 6.34 5.10
C LEU A 48 13.66 6.64 4.42
N VAL A 49 13.36 6.03 3.27
CA VAL A 49 12.04 6.17 2.64
C VAL A 49 10.95 5.63 3.55
N VAL A 50 11.09 4.39 4.03
CA VAL A 50 10.06 3.70 4.83
C VAL A 50 9.81 4.41 6.16
N LYS A 51 10.86 4.80 6.91
CA LYS A 51 10.68 5.52 8.17
C LYS A 51 10.01 6.88 7.97
N THR A 52 10.25 7.54 6.83
CA THR A 52 9.61 8.81 6.51
C THR A 52 8.14 8.62 6.15
N LEU A 53 7.79 7.52 5.48
CA LEU A 53 6.40 7.15 5.21
C LEU A 53 5.62 6.83 6.49
N LEU A 54 6.22 6.07 7.41
CA LEU A 54 5.61 5.71 8.69
C LEU A 54 5.55 6.89 9.67
N GLY A 55 6.48 7.84 9.55
CA GLY A 55 6.49 9.07 10.34
C GLY A 55 6.44 8.81 11.85
N PRO A 56 5.59 9.53 12.61
CA PRO A 56 5.53 9.40 14.06
C PRO A 56 4.95 8.07 14.55
N ASP A 57 4.29 7.30 13.68
CA ASP A 57 3.72 5.99 14.04
C ASP A 57 4.77 4.87 14.09
N LEU A 58 6.01 5.16 13.68
CA LEU A 58 7.13 4.24 13.83
C LEU A 58 7.53 4.09 15.31
N LEU A 59 7.77 2.85 15.72
CA LEU A 59 8.27 2.51 17.06
C LEU A 59 9.58 3.26 17.37
N SER A 60 9.64 3.90 18.54
CA SER A 60 10.76 4.75 18.99
C SER A 60 12.13 4.09 18.84
N ASP A 61 12.22 2.80 19.20
CA ASP A 61 13.47 2.03 19.19
C ASP A 61 14.07 1.87 17.79
N TYR A 62 13.25 2.01 16.74
CA TYR A 62 13.66 1.88 15.35
C TYR A 62 13.91 3.23 14.66
N ALA A 63 13.32 4.33 15.16
CA ALA A 63 13.35 5.64 14.52
C ALA A 63 14.77 6.20 14.34
N THR A 64 15.66 5.91 15.30
CA THR A 64 17.06 6.39 15.32
C THR A 64 18.07 5.37 14.79
N ARG A 65 17.62 4.17 14.39
CA ARG A 65 18.48 3.06 13.98
C ARG A 65 18.62 2.97 12.46
N HIS A 66 19.70 2.32 12.04
CA HIS A 66 20.01 2.05 10.64
C HIS A 66 20.13 0.55 10.42
N PRO A 67 19.36 -0.02 9.48
CA PRO A 67 19.47 -1.44 9.18
C PRO A 67 20.72 -1.72 8.35
N ASN A 68 21.31 -2.89 8.57
CA ASN A 68 22.47 -3.39 7.84
C ASN A 68 22.05 -4.14 6.56
N ALA A 69 20.86 -4.74 6.57
CA ALA A 69 20.27 -5.48 5.47
C ALA A 69 18.76 -5.32 5.45
N HIS A 70 18.17 -5.48 4.26
CA HIS A 70 16.73 -5.50 4.09
C HIS A 70 16.31 -6.47 2.99
N GLU A 71 15.06 -6.89 3.06
CA GLU A 71 14.41 -7.69 2.04
C GLU A 71 13.00 -7.13 1.80
N ILE A 72 12.61 -7.02 0.53
CA ILE A 72 11.30 -6.48 0.14
C ILE A 72 10.67 -7.45 -0.85
N GLN A 73 9.53 -8.02 -0.45
CA GLN A 73 8.77 -8.99 -1.23
C GLN A 73 7.38 -8.41 -1.54
N LEU A 74 7.03 -8.35 -2.81
CA LEU A 74 5.68 -8.02 -3.26
C LEU A 74 4.91 -9.32 -3.48
N TRP A 75 3.71 -9.43 -2.92
CA TRP A 75 2.87 -10.64 -2.93
C TRP A 75 3.65 -11.91 -2.53
N PRO A 76 4.25 -11.96 -1.32
CA PRO A 76 4.98 -13.14 -0.88
C PRO A 76 4.07 -14.37 -0.84
N ASN A 77 4.59 -15.46 -1.40
CA ASN A 77 3.87 -16.73 -1.49
C ASN A 77 4.21 -17.65 -0.32
N GLY A 78 3.32 -18.60 -0.03
CA GLY A 78 3.57 -19.67 0.95
C GLY A 78 3.21 -19.33 2.39
N LEU A 79 2.78 -18.11 2.69
CA LEU A 79 2.20 -17.76 3.99
C LEU A 79 0.81 -18.41 4.13
N LYS A 80 0.55 -18.97 5.31
CA LYS A 80 -0.71 -19.67 5.64
C LYS A 80 -1.21 -19.23 7.01
N ALA A 81 -2.51 -18.93 7.09
CA ALA A 81 -3.23 -18.61 8.32
C ALA A 81 -4.51 -19.43 8.42
N GLN A 82 -5.14 -19.46 9.59
CA GLN A 82 -6.44 -20.09 9.75
C GLN A 82 -7.48 -19.40 8.84
N ALA A 83 -8.33 -20.21 8.21
CA ALA A 83 -9.43 -19.77 7.37
C ALA A 83 -10.60 -19.26 8.22
N ARG A 84 -11.56 -18.57 7.58
CA ARG A 84 -12.68 -17.90 8.26
C ARG A 84 -13.63 -18.83 8.98
N ASN A 85 -13.77 -20.05 8.46
CA ASN A 85 -14.55 -21.11 9.08
C ASN A 85 -13.80 -21.82 10.23
N GLY A 86 -12.53 -21.51 10.47
CA GLY A 86 -11.73 -22.13 11.54
C GLY A 86 -11.22 -23.54 11.23
N ASP A 87 -11.82 -24.23 10.27
CA ASP A 87 -11.61 -25.68 10.04
C ASP A 87 -10.33 -26.02 9.25
N SER A 88 -9.69 -25.03 8.62
CA SER A 88 -8.54 -25.26 7.74
C SER A 88 -7.55 -24.09 7.76
N THR A 89 -6.31 -24.37 7.36
CA THR A 89 -5.36 -23.30 7.01
C THR A 89 -5.51 -22.95 5.54
N SER A 90 -5.67 -21.68 5.22
CA SER A 90 -5.69 -21.17 3.85
C SER A 90 -4.53 -20.23 3.58
N ARG A 91 -4.24 -20.01 2.29
CA ARG A 91 -3.18 -19.10 1.85
C ARG A 91 -3.51 -17.67 2.31
N CYS A 92 -2.46 -16.94 2.62
CA CYS A 92 -2.46 -15.54 3.00
C CYS A 92 -1.41 -14.86 2.13
N GLU A 93 -1.79 -13.79 1.44
CA GLU A 93 -0.96 -13.12 0.44
C GLU A 93 -1.00 -11.62 0.73
N PRO A 94 -0.23 -11.14 1.72
CA PRO A 94 -0.13 -9.70 1.94
C PRO A 94 0.39 -9.03 0.66
N ASP A 95 0.00 -7.80 0.39
CA ASP A 95 0.47 -7.11 -0.82
C ASP A 95 1.98 -6.89 -0.82
N LEU A 96 2.55 -6.61 0.36
CA LEU A 96 3.96 -6.29 0.50
C LEU A 96 4.48 -6.62 1.90
N VAL A 97 5.63 -7.28 1.97
CA VAL A 97 6.36 -7.55 3.21
C VAL A 97 7.76 -6.99 3.09
N MET A 98 8.13 -6.15 4.05
CA MET A 98 9.48 -5.61 4.19
C MET A 98 10.12 -6.14 5.47
N GLN A 99 11.32 -6.68 5.36
CA GLN A 99 12.15 -7.07 6.49
C GLN A 99 13.35 -6.14 6.58
N PHE A 100 13.61 -5.59 7.76
CA PHE A 100 14.81 -4.82 8.06
C PHE A 100 15.57 -5.49 9.21
N GLN A 101 16.86 -5.73 9.01
CA GLN A 101 17.77 -6.34 9.98
C GLN A 101 18.64 -5.27 10.61
N PHE A 102 18.86 -5.37 11.91
CA PHE A 102 19.64 -4.44 12.72
C PHE A 102 20.63 -5.24 13.57
N ASP A 103 21.80 -4.68 13.86
CA ASP A 103 22.80 -5.36 14.69
C ASP A 103 22.38 -5.45 16.15
N ASP A 104 21.82 -4.36 16.68
CA ASP A 104 21.62 -4.18 18.14
C ASP A 104 20.21 -4.54 18.63
N ILE A 105 19.25 -4.74 17.72
CA ILE A 105 17.85 -4.96 18.05
C ILE A 105 17.23 -6.01 17.15
N ARG A 106 16.06 -6.53 17.57
CA ARG A 106 15.29 -7.49 16.77
C ARG A 106 14.99 -6.92 15.38
N SER A 107 15.05 -7.77 14.37
CA SER A 107 14.56 -7.43 13.02
C SER A 107 13.13 -6.92 13.06
N LEU A 108 12.82 -6.00 12.16
CA LEU A 108 11.48 -5.45 11.97
C LEU A 108 10.88 -6.01 10.69
N ILE A 109 9.69 -6.60 10.80
CA ILE A 109 8.84 -6.96 9.66
C ILE A 109 7.73 -5.92 9.56
N ILE A 110 7.56 -5.33 8.39
CA ILE A 110 6.47 -4.41 8.09
C ILE A 110 5.62 -5.07 7.00
N THR A 111 4.39 -5.39 7.34
CA THR A 111 3.41 -5.93 6.41
C THR A 111 2.50 -4.80 5.94
N TRP A 112 2.40 -4.63 4.64
CA TRP A 112 1.57 -3.63 4.01
C TRP A 112 0.42 -4.33 3.31
N GLU A 113 -0.79 -3.89 3.65
CA GLU A 113 -2.02 -4.31 3.00
C GLU A 113 -2.63 -3.10 2.30
N MET A 114 -2.87 -3.24 1.00
CA MET A 114 -3.27 -2.14 0.12
C MET A 114 -4.73 -2.31 -0.28
N LYS A 115 -5.48 -1.20 -0.27
CA LYS A 115 -6.89 -1.19 -0.69
C LYS A 115 -7.26 0.11 -1.39
N TRP A 116 -7.69 0.00 -2.64
CA TRP A 116 -7.91 1.16 -3.51
C TRP A 116 -9.35 1.66 -3.44
N THR A 117 -10.29 0.91 -4.00
CA THR A 117 -11.68 1.37 -4.20
C THR A 117 -12.72 0.42 -3.61
N TRP A 118 -12.27 -0.57 -2.84
CA TRP A 118 -13.17 -1.56 -2.27
C TRP A 118 -14.09 -0.95 -1.23
N ILE A 119 -15.40 -1.04 -1.50
CA ILE A 119 -16.49 -0.94 -0.53
C ILE A 119 -16.49 -2.23 0.30
N MET A 120 -15.33 -2.56 0.87
CA MET A 120 -15.20 -3.66 1.82
C MET A 120 -15.59 -3.10 3.18
N ALA A 121 -16.44 -3.83 3.91
CA ALA A 121 -16.75 -3.44 5.28
C ALA A 121 -15.45 -3.39 6.08
N THR A 122 -15.23 -2.36 6.91
CA THR A 122 -13.99 -2.22 7.70
C THR A 122 -13.63 -3.49 8.48
N ASN A 123 -14.63 -4.27 8.87
CA ASN A 123 -14.47 -5.55 9.56
C ASN A 123 -13.82 -6.66 8.70
N GLU A 124 -14.03 -6.65 7.39
CA GLU A 124 -13.44 -7.64 6.48
C GLU A 124 -11.96 -7.34 6.24
N LEU A 125 -11.62 -6.05 6.03
CA LEU A 125 -10.22 -5.63 5.95
C LEU A 125 -9.48 -5.91 7.26
N LEU A 126 -10.15 -5.67 8.39
CA LEU A 126 -9.63 -5.99 9.70
C LEU A 126 -9.35 -7.49 9.86
N TYR A 127 -10.24 -8.32 9.33
CA TYR A 127 -10.11 -9.77 9.39
C TYR A 127 -8.89 -10.26 8.59
N GLU A 128 -8.68 -9.75 7.37
CA GLU A 128 -7.48 -10.10 6.57
C GLU A 128 -6.19 -9.65 7.26
N ILE A 129 -6.16 -8.42 7.78
CA ILE A 129 -5.02 -7.90 8.57
C ILE A 129 -4.67 -8.84 9.73
N VAL A 130 -5.66 -9.36 10.46
CA VAL A 130 -5.40 -10.29 11.57
C VAL A 130 -4.78 -11.60 11.09
N ARG A 131 -5.29 -12.14 9.97
CA ARG A 131 -4.75 -13.37 9.41
C ARG A 131 -3.31 -13.20 8.97
N GLU A 132 -3.00 -12.07 8.34
CA GLU A 132 -1.65 -11.71 7.96
C GLU A 132 -0.74 -11.58 9.17
N GLN A 133 -1.19 -10.93 10.25
CA GLN A 133 -0.42 -10.86 11.50
C GLN A 133 -0.04 -12.24 12.02
N GLU A 134 -1.00 -13.18 12.05
CA GLU A 134 -0.74 -14.52 12.54
C GLU A 134 0.15 -15.33 11.58
N ALA A 135 -0.03 -15.21 10.27
CA ALA A 135 0.86 -15.85 9.29
C ALA A 135 2.30 -15.34 9.41
N ILE A 136 2.48 -14.02 9.50
CA ILE A 136 3.79 -13.37 9.65
C ILE A 136 4.41 -13.70 11.00
N LYS A 137 3.62 -13.75 12.07
CA LYS A 137 4.09 -14.17 13.41
C LYS A 137 4.58 -15.61 13.41
N LYS A 138 3.92 -16.51 12.68
CA LYS A 138 4.37 -17.90 12.53
C LYS A 138 5.65 -18.01 11.70
N ALA A 139 5.75 -17.25 10.60
CA ALA A 139 6.93 -17.24 9.73
C ALA A 139 8.15 -16.58 10.39
N TYR A 140 7.94 -15.52 11.18
CA TYR A 140 8.99 -14.70 11.79
C TYR A 140 8.75 -14.52 13.31
N PRO A 141 8.90 -15.58 14.13
CA PRO A 141 8.49 -15.57 15.54
C PRO A 141 9.32 -14.63 16.43
N ARG A 142 10.56 -14.32 16.04
CA ARG A 142 11.50 -13.50 16.82
C ARG A 142 11.55 -12.03 16.40
N SER A 143 10.91 -11.67 15.29
CA SER A 143 10.92 -10.30 14.77
C SER A 143 9.88 -9.42 15.47
N ARG A 144 10.16 -8.11 15.55
CA ARG A 144 9.10 -7.12 15.75
C ARG A 144 8.30 -6.97 14.46
N ARG A 145 7.04 -6.58 14.61
CA ARG A 145 6.06 -6.56 13.52
C ARG A 145 5.29 -5.26 13.57
N LEU A 146 5.11 -4.65 12.41
CA LEU A 146 4.19 -3.55 12.17
C LEU A 146 3.28 -3.93 11.01
N ILE A 147 2.03 -3.47 11.07
CA ILE A 147 1.11 -3.57 9.96
C ILE A 147 0.73 -2.18 9.51
N VAL A 148 0.74 -1.99 8.20
CA VAL A 148 0.33 -0.78 7.53
C VAL A 148 -0.85 -1.09 6.62
N ALA A 149 -1.95 -0.38 6.81
CA ALA A 149 -3.03 -0.32 5.85
C ALA A 149 -2.83 0.90 4.96
N LEU A 150 -2.60 0.68 3.67
CA LEU A 150 -2.45 1.73 2.66
C LEU A 150 -3.73 1.86 1.85
N THR A 151 -4.49 2.93 2.07
CA THR A 151 -5.82 3.10 1.46
C THR A 151 -5.87 4.29 0.51
N GLN A 152 -6.77 4.25 -0.48
CA GLN A 152 -7.06 5.44 -1.30
C GLN A 152 -8.16 6.31 -0.66
N THR A 153 -9.30 5.69 -0.32
CA THR A 153 -10.50 6.41 0.14
C THR A 153 -11.08 5.87 1.45
N ALA A 154 -10.73 4.65 1.85
CA ALA A 154 -11.28 4.03 3.05
C ALA A 154 -10.94 4.82 4.31
N GLY A 155 -11.89 4.88 5.24
CA GLY A 155 -11.67 5.43 6.58
C GLY A 155 -10.57 4.67 7.32
N PRO A 156 -9.92 5.29 8.31
CA PRO A 156 -8.84 4.64 9.06
C PRO A 156 -9.37 3.41 9.80
N ILE A 157 -8.58 2.34 9.77
CA ILE A 157 -8.82 1.13 10.54
C ILE A 157 -8.45 1.42 12.00
N LYS A 158 -9.46 1.51 12.85
CA LYS A 158 -9.31 1.84 14.28
C LYS A 158 -9.00 0.60 15.12
N ARG A 159 -7.89 -0.08 14.83
CA ARG A 159 -7.37 -1.18 15.66
C ARG A 159 -5.98 -0.86 16.18
N ALA A 160 -5.73 -1.20 17.44
CA ALA A 160 -4.42 -1.08 18.06
C ALA A 160 -3.36 -1.81 17.22
N GLY A 161 -2.30 -1.10 16.84
CA GLY A 161 -1.16 -1.66 16.10
C GLY A 161 -1.30 -1.70 14.58
N VAL A 162 -2.33 -1.06 13.98
CA VAL A 162 -2.42 -0.84 12.53
C VAL A 162 -2.10 0.62 12.22
N ILE A 163 -1.05 0.86 11.45
CA ILE A 163 -0.68 2.18 10.93
C ILE A 163 -1.53 2.44 9.68
N ASN A 164 -2.17 3.59 9.59
CA ASN A 164 -3.02 3.94 8.46
C ASN A 164 -2.31 4.99 7.61
N ILE A 165 -2.06 4.67 6.34
CA ILE A 165 -1.43 5.57 5.37
C ILE A 165 -2.36 5.74 4.18
N ARG A 166 -2.42 6.93 3.59
CA ARG A 166 -3.11 7.13 2.32
C ARG A 166 -2.14 7.27 1.16
N TRP A 167 -2.59 6.95 -0.05
CA TRP A 167 -1.81 7.22 -1.26
C TRP A 167 -1.45 8.72 -1.42
N THR A 168 -2.29 9.62 -0.89
CA THR A 168 -1.97 11.05 -0.81
C THR A 168 -0.81 11.34 0.14
N ASP A 169 -0.66 10.58 1.24
CA ASP A 169 0.49 10.70 2.13
C ASP A 169 1.76 10.17 1.45
N VAL A 170 1.67 9.05 0.75
CA VAL A 170 2.79 8.51 -0.04
C VAL A 170 3.29 9.54 -1.06
N HIS A 171 2.37 10.20 -1.78
CA HIS A 171 2.73 11.28 -2.71
C HIS A 171 3.37 12.46 -2.00
N ARG A 172 2.77 12.95 -0.90
CA ARG A 172 3.32 14.07 -0.11
C ARG A 172 4.75 13.78 0.35
N ILE A 173 5.00 12.57 0.86
CA ILE A 173 6.34 12.15 1.30
C ILE A 173 7.30 12.00 0.12
N ALA A 174 6.88 11.39 -0.99
CA ALA A 174 7.71 11.31 -2.19
C ALA A 174 8.10 12.71 -2.71
N HIS A 175 7.15 13.65 -2.69
CA HIS A 175 7.38 15.04 -3.04
C HIS A 175 8.36 15.73 -2.10
N GLN A 176 8.34 15.45 -0.79
CA GLN A 176 9.33 15.96 0.16
C GLN A 176 10.72 15.36 -0.09
N LEU A 177 10.79 14.06 -0.33
CA LEU A 177 12.05 13.33 -0.50
C LEU A 177 12.78 13.68 -1.80
N LYS A 178 12.15 14.34 -2.77
CA LYS A 178 12.82 14.81 -4.00
C LYS A 178 13.78 16.00 -3.77
N SER A 179 13.87 16.54 -2.55
CA SER A 179 14.79 17.63 -2.19
C SER A 179 16.27 17.24 -2.40
N GLU A 180 17.11 18.22 -2.73
CA GLU A 180 18.56 18.03 -2.90
C GLU A 180 19.29 17.64 -1.61
N THR A 181 18.64 17.83 -0.45
CA THR A 181 19.19 17.50 0.87
C THR A 181 19.31 15.99 1.14
N PHE A 182 18.66 15.14 0.35
CA PHE A 182 18.69 13.69 0.51
C PHE A 182 19.70 12.99 -0.41
N ALA A 183 20.13 11.79 -0.01
CA ALA A 183 20.98 10.94 -0.83
C ALA A 183 20.35 10.67 -2.21
N THR A 184 21.19 10.61 -3.25
CA THR A 184 20.75 10.49 -4.65
C THR A 184 19.69 9.41 -4.90
N PRO A 185 19.80 8.16 -4.37
CA PRO A 185 18.78 7.14 -4.59
C PRO A 185 17.41 7.50 -4.00
N VAL A 186 17.38 8.10 -2.81
CA VAL A 186 16.16 8.52 -2.11
C VAL A 186 15.51 9.68 -2.86
N ARG A 187 16.32 10.63 -3.31
CA ARG A 187 15.88 11.77 -4.11
C ARG A 187 15.24 11.34 -5.43
N GLU A 188 15.89 10.40 -6.13
CA GLU A 188 15.40 9.91 -7.41
C GLU A 188 14.11 9.10 -7.24
N TRP A 189 14.00 8.31 -6.17
CA TRP A 189 12.75 7.65 -5.82
C TRP A 189 11.63 8.66 -5.57
N GLY A 190 11.88 9.68 -4.74
CA GLY A 190 10.90 10.72 -4.46
C GLY A 190 10.41 11.42 -5.72
N LYS A 191 11.33 11.79 -6.61
CA LYS A 191 11.02 12.40 -7.92
C LYS A 191 10.16 11.47 -8.79
N GLN A 192 10.59 10.23 -9.01
CA GLN A 192 9.90 9.29 -9.89
C GLN A 192 8.52 8.91 -9.36
N VAL A 193 8.40 8.62 -8.07
CA VAL A 193 7.14 8.24 -7.43
C VAL A 193 6.15 9.41 -7.40
N SER A 194 6.60 10.62 -7.04
CA SER A 194 5.74 11.81 -7.05
C SER A 194 5.15 12.05 -8.44
N THR A 195 6.00 12.10 -9.47
CA THR A 195 5.57 12.30 -10.86
C THR A 195 4.68 11.16 -11.36
N PHE A 196 4.97 9.92 -10.97
CA PHE A 196 4.15 8.78 -11.35
C PHE A 196 2.74 8.85 -10.75
N LEU A 197 2.62 9.12 -9.45
CA LEU A 197 1.33 9.20 -8.76
C LEU A 197 0.48 10.39 -9.27
N GLU A 198 1.11 11.50 -9.61
CA GLU A 198 0.48 12.64 -10.31
C GLU A 198 -0.11 12.22 -11.65
N LYS A 199 0.71 11.61 -12.52
CA LYS A 199 0.28 11.17 -13.86
C LYS A 199 -0.79 10.08 -13.80
N ALA A 200 -0.68 9.17 -12.82
CA ALA A 200 -1.64 8.11 -12.59
C ALA A 200 -2.96 8.62 -11.98
N LYS A 201 -3.10 9.92 -11.67
CA LYS A 201 -4.27 10.54 -11.02
C LYS A 201 -4.64 9.85 -9.71
N GLN A 202 -3.64 9.48 -8.91
CA GLN A 202 -3.83 8.85 -7.60
C GLN A 202 -3.80 9.84 -6.44
N ILE A 203 -3.50 11.11 -6.73
CA ILE A 203 -3.35 12.20 -5.76
C ILE A 203 -4.61 13.05 -5.59
N SER A 204 -5.54 12.96 -6.54
CA SER A 204 -6.78 13.74 -6.56
C SER A 204 -7.98 12.80 -6.74
N PHE A 205 -8.71 12.59 -5.66
CA PHE A 205 -10.11 12.22 -5.75
C PHE A 205 -10.92 13.52 -5.68
N SER A 206 -11.25 14.11 -6.83
CA SER A 206 -12.52 14.81 -6.91
C SER A 206 -13.56 13.75 -6.65
N GLY A 207 -14.42 13.95 -5.65
CA GLY A 207 -15.49 13.02 -5.31
C GLY A 207 -16.19 12.47 -6.55
N PHE A 208 -17.00 11.43 -6.37
CA PHE A 208 -18.21 11.43 -7.19
C PHE A 208 -18.79 12.83 -7.00
N HIS A 209 -18.78 13.67 -8.04
CA HIS A 209 -19.85 14.65 -8.13
C HIS A 209 -21.05 13.76 -7.91
N THR A 210 -21.74 13.99 -6.80
CA THR A 210 -23.14 13.66 -6.66
C THR A 210 -23.68 13.98 -8.04
N LEU A 211 -23.89 12.95 -8.87
CA LEU A 211 -24.87 13.05 -9.92
C LEU A 211 -26.04 13.52 -9.10
N SER A 212 -26.38 14.80 -9.26
CA SER A 212 -27.59 15.37 -8.75
C SER A 212 -28.60 14.28 -9.03
N VAL A 213 -29.10 13.64 -7.97
CA VAL A 213 -30.22 12.74 -8.10
C VAL A 213 -31.32 13.71 -8.52
N GLU A 214 -31.38 14.01 -9.82
CA GLU A 214 -32.59 14.48 -10.44
C GLU A 214 -33.58 13.45 -9.99
N LYS A 215 -34.47 13.91 -9.10
CA LYS A 215 -35.56 13.13 -8.56
C LYS A 215 -36.23 12.49 -9.77
N ILE A 216 -35.92 11.21 -10.01
CA ILE A 216 -36.75 10.38 -10.87
C ILE A 216 -38.06 10.31 -10.11
N LYS A 217 -38.97 11.22 -10.44
CA LYS A 217 -40.36 11.14 -10.03
C LYS A 217 -40.88 9.87 -10.66
N PHE A 218 -40.90 8.78 -9.90
CA PHE A 218 -41.76 7.66 -10.21
C PHE A 218 -43.20 8.19 -10.14
N GLN A 219 -43.75 8.55 -11.30
CA GLN A 219 -45.19 8.65 -11.45
C GLN A 219 -45.73 7.23 -11.36
N PHE A 220 -46.21 6.85 -10.18
CA PHE A 220 -47.18 5.78 -10.07
C PHE A 220 -48.46 6.29 -10.73
N THR A 221 -48.68 5.91 -11.98
CA THR A 221 -50.02 5.92 -12.57
C THR A 221 -50.80 4.80 -11.92
N GLU A 222 -51.63 5.15 -10.93
CA GLU A 222 -52.72 4.29 -10.50
C GLU A 222 -53.64 4.06 -11.71
N GLN A 223 -53.73 2.81 -12.18
CA GLN A 223 -54.81 2.41 -13.06
C GLN A 223 -56.07 2.22 -12.20
N PRO A 224 -57.18 2.95 -12.46
CA PRO A 224 -58.45 2.63 -11.86
C PRO A 224 -58.98 1.30 -12.42
N LYS A 225 -59.65 0.55 -11.53
CA LYS A 225 -60.21 -0.79 -11.73
C LYS A 225 -61.13 -0.93 -12.93
#